data_AF-A0A8D9DWC9-F1
#
_entry.id   AF-A0A8D9DWC9-F1
#
_cell.length_a   1.000
_cell.length_b   1.000
_cell.length_c   1.000
_cell.angle_alpha   90.00
_cell.angle_beta   90.00
_cell.angle_gamma   90.00
#
_symmetry.space_group_name_H-M   'P 1'
#
loop_
_entity.id
_entity.type
_entity.pdbx_description
1 polymer ?
#
loop_
_entity_poly.entity_id
_entity_poly.type
_entity_poly.pdbx_seq_one_letter_code
_entity_poly.pdbx_strand_id
1 'polypeptide(L)'
;MAGARLNPMLVYQGYKYGFSRVMKDGKESWRCANKNCAASLKTFQEVLVRTNNEHNHPRPDEATLRKQMLNGRLKQKALAQYFDKPGVLISEELNKSGMGQLSKQETSLLRKSIHRIRTVGRGQASRVTETTPAPCPEPNQ
;
A
#
# COMPACT_ATOMS: atom_id res chain seq x y z
N MET A 1 20.37 4.85 7.54
CA MET A 1 19.84 3.74 6.75
C MET A 1 18.33 3.91 6.60
N ALA A 2 17.80 4.23 5.41
CA ALA A 2 16.38 4.45 5.22
C ALA A 2 15.64 3.11 5.14
N GLY A 3 14.96 2.72 6.22
CA GLY A 3 14.04 1.59 6.22
C GLY A 3 12.99 1.75 5.12
N ALA A 4 12.62 0.67 4.45
CA ALA A 4 11.66 0.67 3.37
C ALA A 4 10.27 0.89 3.97
N ARG A 5 9.93 2.17 4.19
CA ARG A 5 8.62 2.59 4.65
C ARG A 5 7.61 2.32 3.53
N LEU A 6 6.59 1.56 3.85
CA LEU A 6 5.39 1.51 3.02
C LEU A 6 4.66 2.83 3.23
N ASN A 7 4.85 3.76 2.29
CA ASN A 7 4.12 5.01 2.32
C ASN A 7 2.70 4.74 1.81
N PRO A 8 1.66 4.97 2.63
CA PRO A 8 0.28 4.83 2.20
C PRO A 8 0.02 5.73 0.99
N MET A 9 -0.75 5.20 0.04
CA MET A 9 -1.14 5.89 -1.18
C MET A 9 -2.65 5.88 -1.30
N LEU A 10 -3.21 7.04 -1.66
CA LEU A 10 -4.62 7.25 -1.90
C LEU A 10 -4.81 7.67 -3.36
N VAL A 11 -5.88 7.19 -3.99
CA VAL A 11 -6.29 7.61 -5.33
C VAL A 11 -7.60 8.36 -5.21
N TYR A 12 -7.65 9.58 -5.72
CA TYR A 12 -8.84 10.40 -5.73
C TYR A 12 -8.92 11.14 -7.07
N GLN A 13 -10.08 11.05 -7.73
CA GLN A 13 -10.30 11.60 -9.08
C GLN A 13 -9.13 11.30 -10.04
N GLY A 14 -8.66 10.04 -10.10
CA GLY A 14 -7.56 9.60 -10.97
C GLY A 14 -6.19 10.23 -10.70
N TYR A 15 -6.06 11.05 -9.66
CA TYR A 15 -4.78 11.53 -9.17
C TYR A 15 -4.32 10.70 -7.98
N LYS A 16 -2.99 10.57 -7.85
CA LYS A 16 -2.35 9.86 -6.76
C LYS A 16 -1.87 10.83 -5.68
N TYR A 17 -2.16 10.49 -4.44
CA TYR A 17 -1.72 11.23 -3.27
C TYR A 17 -0.94 10.29 -2.36
N GLY A 18 0.21 10.77 -1.88
CA GLY A 18 0.99 10.11 -0.84
C GLY A 18 0.62 10.67 0.52
N PHE A 19 0.59 9.80 1.52
CA PHE A 19 0.47 10.23 2.90
C PHE A 19 1.61 11.20 3.26
N SER A 20 1.27 12.35 3.83
CA SER A 20 2.23 13.35 4.25
C SER A 20 2.41 13.38 5.76
N ARG A 21 1.33 13.58 6.53
CA ARG A 21 1.35 13.64 8.00
C ARG A 21 -0.05 13.58 8.59
N VAL A 22 -0.16 13.21 9.86
CA VAL A 22 -1.36 13.44 10.68
C VAL A 22 -1.30 14.85 11.27
N MET A 23 -2.41 15.57 11.25
CA MET A 23 -2.58 16.88 11.91
C MET A 23 -2.92 16.71 13.39
N LYS A 24 -2.80 17.78 14.18
CA LYS A 24 -3.13 17.75 15.62
C LYS A 24 -4.57 17.32 15.89
N ASP A 25 -5.48 17.66 14.99
CA ASP A 25 -6.91 17.33 15.07
C ASP A 25 -7.22 15.87 14.68
N GLY A 26 -6.21 15.00 14.49
CA GLY A 26 -6.39 13.63 14.02
C GLY A 26 -6.67 13.49 12.52
N LYS A 27 -6.74 14.60 11.78
CA LYS A 27 -6.95 14.60 10.32
C LYS A 27 -5.67 14.18 9.59
N GLU A 28 -5.79 13.30 8.61
CA GLU A 28 -4.66 12.88 7.79
C GLU A 28 -4.52 13.81 6.59
N SER A 29 -3.28 14.23 6.31
CA SER A 29 -2.96 15.10 5.19
C SER A 29 -2.22 14.33 4.11
N TRP A 30 -2.74 14.42 2.90
CA TRP A 30 -2.22 13.78 1.71
C TRP A 30 -1.76 14.83 0.72
N ARG A 31 -0.62 14.62 0.07
CA ARG A 31 -0.10 15.50 -0.98
C ARG A 31 -0.03 14.75 -2.30
N CYS A 32 -0.23 15.44 -3.40
CA CYS A 32 -0.04 14.84 -4.71
C CYS A 32 1.35 14.19 -4.79
N ALA A 33 1.42 13.00 -5.36
CA ALA A 33 2.71 12.31 -5.46
C ALA A 33 3.64 12.93 -6.52
N ASN A 34 3.16 13.88 -7.33
CA ASN A 34 4.01 14.73 -8.16
C ASN A 34 4.62 15.84 -7.28
N LYS A 35 5.95 15.88 -7.19
CA LYS A 35 6.68 16.81 -6.31
C LYS A 35 6.44 18.28 -6.63
N ASN A 36 6.16 18.59 -7.89
CA ASN A 36 5.94 19.97 -8.33
C ASN A 36 4.48 20.41 -8.21
N CYS A 37 3.60 19.53 -7.69
CA CYS A 37 2.17 19.80 -7.59
C CYS A 37 1.76 20.21 -6.18
N ALA A 38 0.94 21.27 -6.08
CA ALA A 38 0.44 21.79 -4.81
C ALA A 38 -0.89 21.13 -4.34
N ALA A 39 -1.49 20.27 -5.17
CA ALA A 39 -2.73 19.60 -4.83
C ALA A 39 -2.59 18.75 -3.56
N SER A 40 -3.61 18.80 -2.71
CA SER A 40 -3.60 18.14 -1.41
C SER A 40 -5.00 17.73 -0.97
N LEU A 41 -5.09 16.68 -0.16
CA LEU A 41 -6.34 16.19 0.41
C LEU A 41 -6.20 16.10 1.93
N LYS A 42 -7.32 16.21 2.61
CA LYS A 42 -7.44 15.90 4.04
C LYS A 42 -8.54 14.89 4.25
N THR A 43 -8.22 13.81 4.94
CA THR A 43 -9.20 12.80 5.36
C THR A 43 -9.31 12.79 6.88
N PHE A 44 -10.45 12.33 7.37
CA PHE A 44 -10.68 12.05 8.78
C PHE A 44 -11.55 10.82 8.87
N GLN A 45 -11.09 9.77 9.57
CA GLN A 45 -11.81 8.51 9.68
C GLN A 45 -12.29 7.99 8.32
N GLU A 46 -11.38 7.96 7.34
CA GLU A 46 -11.65 7.50 5.96
C GLU A 46 -12.63 8.38 5.16
N VAL A 47 -13.16 9.45 5.74
CA VAL A 47 -14.00 10.45 5.07
C VAL A 47 -13.16 11.58 4.53
N LEU A 48 -13.44 12.01 3.29
CA LEU A 48 -12.80 13.16 2.68
C LEU A 48 -13.37 14.46 3.26
N VAL A 49 -12.54 15.22 3.98
CA VAL A 49 -12.96 16.44 4.68
C VAL A 49 -12.63 17.70 3.90
N ARG A 50 -11.48 17.72 3.20
CA ARG A 50 -11.06 18.87 2.41
C ARG A 50 -10.23 18.45 1.22
N THR A 51 -10.44 19.12 0.10
CA THR A 51 -9.70 18.90 -1.14
C THR A 51 -9.17 20.21 -1.70
N ASN A 52 -7.90 20.20 -2.10
CA ASN A 52 -7.34 21.14 -3.05
C ASN A 52 -6.95 20.35 -4.30
N ASN A 53 -7.76 20.47 -5.36
CA ASN A 53 -7.65 19.67 -6.58
C ASN A 53 -7.03 20.44 -7.76
N GLU A 54 -6.28 21.51 -7.47
CA GLU A 54 -5.59 22.27 -8.50
C GLU A 54 -4.27 21.59 -8.89
N HIS A 55 -4.30 20.90 -10.03
CA HIS A 55 -3.15 20.19 -10.57
C HIS A 55 -2.49 20.95 -11.71
N ASN A 56 -1.17 21.08 -11.65
CA ASN A 56 -0.34 21.66 -12.70
C ASN A 56 0.28 20.60 -13.64
N HIS A 57 -0.31 19.40 -13.68
CA HIS A 57 0.18 18.30 -14.50
C HIS A 57 -0.99 17.45 -15.00
N PRO A 58 -0.82 16.74 -16.13
CA PRO A 58 -1.85 15.87 -16.65
C PRO A 58 -2.13 14.71 -15.68
N ARG A 59 -3.33 14.16 -15.78
CA ARG A 59 -3.70 12.93 -15.08
C ARG A 59 -2.81 11.78 -15.59
N PRO A 60 -2.28 10.94 -14.69
CA PRO A 60 -1.59 9.73 -15.12
C PRO A 60 -2.55 8.78 -15.84
N ASP A 61 -2.00 7.99 -16.76
CA ASP A 61 -2.76 6.94 -17.44
C ASP A 61 -3.36 5.92 -16.43
N GLU A 62 -4.58 5.48 -16.70
CA GLU A 62 -5.34 4.58 -15.81
C GLU A 62 -4.64 3.23 -15.65
N ALA A 63 -4.02 2.68 -16.71
CA ALA A 63 -3.28 1.42 -16.59
C ALA A 63 -2.05 1.60 -15.70
N THR A 64 -1.36 2.73 -15.83
CA THR A 64 -0.23 3.09 -14.96
C THR A 64 -0.66 3.23 -13.49
N LEU A 65 -1.80 3.88 -13.25
CA LEU A 65 -2.35 4.06 -11.90
C LEU A 65 -2.73 2.70 -11.26
N ARG A 66 -3.44 1.85 -12.00
CA ARG A 66 -3.82 0.50 -11.54
C ARG A 66 -2.59 -0.36 -11.20
N LYS A 67 -1.54 -0.32 -12.03
CA LYS A 67 -0.26 -1.01 -11.76
C LYS A 67 0.41 -0.52 -10.48
N GLN A 68 0.35 0.79 -10.22
CA GLN A 68 0.89 1.36 -8.98
C GLN A 68 0.10 0.90 -7.76
N MET A 69 -1.23 0.83 -7.85
CA MET A 69 -2.08 0.28 -6.78
C MET A 69 -1.78 -1.20 -6.54
N LEU A 70 -1.67 -2.01 -7.60
CA LEU A 70 -1.29 -3.42 -7.52
C LEU A 70 0.04 -3.60 -6.78
N ASN A 71 1.07 -2.85 -7.18
CA ASN A 71 2.37 -2.90 -6.52
C ASN A 71 2.28 -2.49 -5.04
N GLY A 72 1.48 -1.47 -4.71
CA GLY A 72 1.21 -1.08 -3.32
C GLY A 72 0.64 -2.21 -2.48
N ARG A 73 -0.40 -2.89 -2.99
CA ARG A 73 -1.02 -4.05 -2.32
C ARG A 73 -0.07 -5.23 -2.19
N LEU A 74 0.68 -5.54 -3.24
CA LEU A 74 1.67 -6.62 -3.22
C LEU A 74 2.78 -6.37 -2.22
N LYS A 75 3.22 -5.13 -2.04
CA LYS A 75 4.20 -4.78 -1.01
C LYS A 75 3.65 -4.96 0.41
N GLN A 76 2.37 -4.63 0.64
CA GLN A 76 1.70 -4.89 1.93
C GLN A 76 1.61 -6.40 2.19
N LYS A 77 1.09 -7.17 1.21
CA LYS A 77 1.01 -8.64 1.29
C LYS A 77 2.37 -9.28 1.47
N ALA A 78 3.43 -8.78 0.83
CA ALA A 78 4.77 -9.32 0.97
C ALA A 78 5.30 -9.29 2.41
N LEU A 79 4.83 -8.37 3.25
CA LEU A 79 5.14 -8.33 4.68
C LEU A 79 4.21 -9.23 5.50
N ALA A 80 2.91 -9.23 5.21
CA ALA A 80 1.93 -10.04 5.93
C ALA A 80 2.09 -11.55 5.68
N GLN A 81 2.42 -11.91 4.44
CA GLN A 81 2.57 -13.26 3.91
C GLN A 81 4.02 -13.46 3.46
N TYR A 82 4.91 -13.57 4.44
CA TYR A 82 6.35 -13.55 4.21
C TYR A 82 6.86 -14.81 3.47
N PHE A 83 6.32 -15.99 3.81
CA PHE A 83 6.80 -17.28 3.31
C PHE A 83 6.31 -17.60 1.90
N ASP A 84 5.24 -16.96 1.45
CA ASP A 84 4.67 -17.23 0.14
C ASP A 84 5.60 -16.80 -0.99
N LYS A 85 5.63 -17.60 -2.06
CA LYS A 85 6.46 -17.29 -3.23
C LYS A 85 5.93 -16.02 -3.90
N PRO A 86 6.81 -15.09 -4.36
CA PRO A 86 6.38 -13.85 -5.01
C PRO A 86 5.44 -14.08 -6.20
N GLY A 87 5.61 -15.18 -6.93
CA GLY A 87 4.74 -15.53 -8.06
C GLY A 87 3.30 -15.81 -7.63
N VAL A 88 3.10 -16.49 -6.49
CA VAL A 88 1.77 -16.81 -5.96
C VAL A 88 1.05 -15.51 -5.57
N LEU A 89 1.71 -14.66 -4.78
CA LEU A 89 1.16 -13.36 -4.37
C LEU A 89 0.75 -12.48 -5.56
N ILE A 90 1.57 -12.44 -6.61
CA ILE A 90 1.26 -11.69 -7.84
C ILE A 90 0.04 -12.29 -8.53
N SER A 91 0.01 -13.60 -8.74
CA SER A 91 -1.10 -14.29 -9.42
C SER A 91 -2.42 -14.11 -8.67
N GLU A 92 -2.43 -14.23 -7.34
CA GLU A 92 -3.63 -14.05 -6.53
C GLU A 92 -4.19 -12.63 -6.60
N GLU A 93 -3.33 -11.60 -6.51
CA GLU A 93 -3.77 -10.22 -6.56
C GLU A 93 -4.25 -9.81 -7.96
N LEU A 94 -3.65 -10.38 -9.01
CA LEU A 94 -4.11 -10.22 -10.38
C LEU A 94 -5.49 -10.85 -10.59
N ASN A 95 -5.70 -12.08 -10.08
CA ASN A 95 -6.98 -12.76 -10.14
C ASN A 95 -8.07 -11.96 -9.40
N LYS A 96 -7.76 -11.49 -8.18
CA LYS A 96 -8.68 -10.68 -7.37
C LYS A 96 -9.05 -9.35 -8.02
N SER A 97 -8.13 -8.74 -8.76
CA SER A 97 -8.33 -7.44 -9.39
C SER A 97 -8.90 -7.53 -10.82
N GLY A 98 -9.10 -8.74 -11.36
CA GLY A 98 -9.59 -8.95 -12.73
C GLY A 98 -8.69 -8.36 -13.80
N MET A 99 -7.37 -8.28 -13.57
CA MET A 99 -6.44 -7.63 -14.50
C MET A 99 -6.03 -8.56 -15.64
N GLY A 100 -5.89 -7.99 -16.85
CA GLY A 100 -5.26 -8.66 -17.98
C GLY A 100 -3.76 -8.94 -17.78
N GLN A 101 -3.17 -9.65 -18.74
CA GLN A 101 -1.78 -10.11 -18.69
C GLN A 101 -0.79 -8.96 -18.45
N LEU A 102 0.07 -9.09 -17.43
CA LEU A 102 1.23 -8.24 -17.25
C LEU A 102 2.35 -8.67 -18.20
N SER A 103 3.12 -7.70 -18.70
CA SER A 103 4.36 -7.95 -19.41
C SER A 103 5.36 -8.70 -18.51
N LYS A 104 6.27 -9.45 -19.15
CA LYS A 104 7.40 -10.10 -18.48
C LYS A 104 8.22 -9.08 -17.68
N GLN A 105 8.40 -7.87 -18.21
CA GLN A 105 9.14 -6.80 -17.54
C GLN A 105 8.43 -6.34 -16.25
N GLU A 106 7.12 -6.18 -16.29
CA GLU A 106 6.32 -5.72 -15.14
C GLU A 106 6.33 -6.76 -14.03
N THR A 107 6.16 -8.03 -14.39
CA THR A 107 6.22 -9.14 -13.44
C THR A 107 7.60 -9.20 -12.75
N SER A 108 8.68 -8.94 -13.49
CA SER A 108 10.04 -8.84 -12.94
C SER A 108 10.18 -7.70 -11.94
N LEU A 109 9.64 -6.51 -12.25
CA LEU A 109 9.65 -5.36 -11.33
C LEU A 109 8.87 -5.64 -10.04
N LEU A 110 7.74 -6.32 -10.12
CA LEU A 110 6.96 -6.72 -8.96
C LEU A 110 7.73 -7.70 -8.07
N ARG A 111 8.38 -8.71 -8.64
CA ARG A 111 9.23 -9.64 -7.88
C ARG A 111 10.38 -8.93 -7.17
N LYS A 112 11.06 -8.00 -7.83
CA LYS A 112 12.12 -7.17 -7.22
C LYS A 112 11.59 -6.32 -6.07
N SER A 113 10.40 -5.74 -6.24
CA SER A 113 9.71 -4.95 -5.22
C SER A 113 9.42 -5.77 -3.97
N ILE A 114 8.85 -6.97 -4.13
CA ILE A 114 8.56 -7.92 -3.04
C ILE A 114 9.85 -8.30 -2.32
N HIS A 115 10.89 -8.70 -3.06
CA HIS A 115 12.17 -9.09 -2.47
C HIS A 115 12.78 -7.94 -1.66
N ARG A 116 12.82 -6.72 -2.22
CA ARG A 116 13.34 -5.54 -1.52
C ARG A 116 12.61 -5.28 -0.21
N ILE A 117 11.28 -5.35 -0.21
CA ILE A 117 10.47 -5.13 1.00
C ILE A 117 10.74 -6.23 2.03
N ARG A 118 10.83 -7.50 1.64
CA ARG A 118 11.17 -8.61 2.55
C ARG A 118 12.56 -8.51 3.13
N THR A 119 13.55 -8.12 2.34
CA THR A 119 14.94 -7.95 2.79
C THR A 119 15.06 -6.82 3.80
N VAL A 120 14.36 -5.70 3.57
CA VAL A 120 14.37 -4.58 4.53
C VAL A 120 13.47 -4.87 5.75
N GLY A 121 12.41 -5.67 5.58
CA GLY A 121 11.52 -6.12 6.66
C GLY A 121 12.15 -7.16 7.60
N ARG A 122 13.24 -7.86 7.20
CA ARG A 122 13.96 -8.84 8.05
C ARG A 122 14.46 -8.26 9.37
N GLY A 123 14.63 -6.93 9.47
CA GLY A 123 14.98 -6.27 10.73
C GLY A 123 13.85 -6.19 11.77
N GLN A 124 12.61 -6.61 11.43
CA GLN A 124 11.44 -6.50 12.31
C GLN A 124 10.75 -7.84 12.64
N ALA A 125 11.17 -8.95 12.02
CA ALA A 125 10.49 -10.24 12.16
C ALA A 125 10.95 -11.11 13.36
N SER A 126 11.85 -10.64 14.22
CA SER A 126 12.34 -11.40 15.38
C SER A 126 11.49 -11.27 16.66
N ARG A 127 10.20 -10.93 16.57
CA ARG A 127 9.37 -10.72 17.78
C ARG A 127 7.91 -11.18 17.69
N VAL A 128 7.65 -12.28 16.98
CA VAL A 128 6.40 -13.04 17.17
C VAL A 128 6.76 -14.44 17.63
N THR A 129 7.08 -14.56 18.92
CA THR A 129 6.85 -15.81 19.64
C THR A 129 5.33 -15.97 19.79
N GLU A 130 4.86 -17.14 19.40
CA GLU A 130 3.49 -17.63 19.44
C GLU A 130 2.75 -17.19 20.71
N THR A 131 1.76 -16.31 20.57
CA THR A 131 0.70 -16.17 21.57
C THR A 131 -0.34 -17.22 21.22
N THR A 132 -0.23 -18.39 21.84
CA THR A 132 -1.31 -19.39 21.91
C THR A 132 -2.59 -18.68 22.38
N PRO A 133 -3.71 -18.74 21.64
CA PRO A 133 -4.96 -18.17 22.12
C PRO A 133 -5.41 -18.94 23.37
N ALA A 134 -5.68 -18.20 24.45
CA ALA A 134 -6.20 -18.76 25.68
C ALA A 134 -7.56 -19.46 25.42
N PRO A 135 -7.80 -20.66 25.97
CA PRO A 135 -9.10 -21.31 25.88
C PRO A 135 -10.15 -20.48 26.65
N CYS A 136 -11.27 -20.20 25.98
CA CYS A 136 -12.43 -19.51 26.55
C CYS A 136 -12.97 -20.29 27.77
N PRO A 137 -13.36 -19.63 28.87
CA PRO A 137 -14.04 -20.30 29.98
C PRO A 137 -15.45 -20.73 29.55
N GLU A 138 -15.78 -21.99 29.82
CA GLU A 138 -17.11 -22.56 29.61
C GLU A 138 -18.13 -21.92 30.57
N PRO A 139 -19.41 -21.73 30.15
CA PRO A 139 -20.45 -21.20 31.01
C PRO A 139 -20.85 -22.23 32.07
N ASN A 140 -20.68 -21.87 33.34
CA ASN A 140 -21.11 -22.67 34.48
C ASN A 140 -22.64 -22.78 34.50
N GLN A 141 -23.16 -24.01 34.57
CA GLN A 141 -24.57 -24.30 34.82
C GLN A 141 -24.92 -24.14 36.30
#